data_AF-A0A1V5DDU8-F1
#
_entry.id   AF-A0A1V5DDU8-F1
#
_cell.length_a   1.000
_cell.length_b   1.000
_cell.length_c   1.000
_cell.angle_alpha   90.00
_cell.angle_beta   90.00
_cell.angle_gamma   90.00
#
_symmetry.space_group_name_H-M   'P 1'
#
loop_
_entity.id
_entity.type
_entity.pdbx_description
1 polymer ?
#
loop_
_entity_poly.entity_id
_entity_poly.type
_entity_poly.pdbx_seq_one_letter_code
_entity_poly.pdbx_strand_id
1 'polypeptide(L)'
;MDVSRRGFLKIAGGTLAVGGIGFRPSLAHAEPLKIQYAKETTTICPYCSVGCSIIVSTRNGKVVNTEGDPDSPINRGSLCTKGGSIYQMANNENRLGKPLYRAPYATEWKEVDWEWTLDRIAENVKKSRDKSFRATNDKGEVVNRTEGIASVGSAALDNEECFVYQKFLRGLGLVYIEHQARI
;
A
#
# COMPACT_ATOMS: atom_id res chain seq x y z
N MET A 1 -44.49 6.40 -55.43
CA MET A 1 -43.15 6.95 -55.66
C MET A 1 -42.17 5.80 -55.60
N ASP A 2 -41.65 5.36 -56.75
CA ASP A 2 -40.61 4.31 -56.79
C ASP A 2 -39.24 4.97 -56.59
N VAL A 3 -38.78 4.99 -55.35
CA VAL A 3 -37.42 5.45 -55.02
C VAL A 3 -36.48 4.26 -55.16
N SER A 4 -35.60 4.31 -56.15
CA SER A 4 -34.54 3.30 -56.28
C SER A 4 -33.65 3.26 -55.03
N ARG A 5 -33.05 2.10 -54.71
CA ARG A 5 -32.12 1.95 -53.56
C ARG A 5 -31.03 3.01 -53.53
N ARG A 6 -30.52 3.43 -54.70
CA ARG A 6 -29.54 4.51 -54.85
C ARG A 6 -30.14 5.89 -54.57
N GLY A 7 -31.40 6.12 -54.95
CA GLY A 7 -32.14 7.34 -54.61
C GLY A 7 -32.38 7.45 -53.09
N PHE A 8 -32.72 6.35 -52.44
CA PHE A 8 -32.90 6.30 -50.99
C PHE A 8 -31.61 6.67 -50.24
N LEU A 9 -30.46 6.11 -50.63
CA LEU A 9 -29.16 6.44 -50.02
C LEU A 9 -28.74 7.90 -50.23
N LYS A 10 -29.04 8.48 -51.41
CA LYS A 10 -28.77 9.90 -51.68
C LYS A 10 -29.65 10.82 -50.85
N ILE A 11 -30.93 10.47 -50.68
CA ILE A 11 -31.86 11.23 -49.83
C ILE A 11 -31.44 11.10 -48.37
N ALA A 12 -31.21 9.89 -47.87
CA ALA A 12 -30.80 9.64 -46.48
C ALA A 12 -29.46 10.32 -46.13
N GLY A 13 -28.48 10.28 -47.04
CA GLY A 13 -27.21 11.00 -46.88
C GLY A 13 -27.36 12.52 -46.89
N GLY A 14 -28.25 13.06 -47.73
CA GLY A 14 -28.60 14.48 -47.74
C GLY A 14 -29.32 14.93 -46.47
N THR A 15 -30.23 14.11 -45.93
CA THR A 15 -30.95 14.38 -44.68
C THR A 15 -30.01 14.38 -43.47
N LEU A 16 -28.95 13.57 -43.47
CA LEU A 16 -27.93 13.61 -42.41
C LEU A 16 -27.11 14.92 -42.41
N ALA A 17 -26.86 15.49 -43.60
CA ALA A 17 -26.12 16.76 -43.71
C ALA A 17 -26.97 17.99 -43.37
N VAL A 18 -28.28 17.95 -43.66
CA VAL A 18 -29.23 19.06 -43.41
C VAL A 18 -29.91 18.95 -42.03
N GLY A 19 -30.08 17.73 -41.52
CA GLY A 19 -30.82 17.39 -40.30
C GLY A 19 -30.15 17.77 -38.98
N GLY A 20 -29.13 18.62 -39.01
CA GLY A 20 -28.63 19.28 -37.81
C GLY A 20 -28.27 18.33 -36.67
N ILE A 21 -27.65 17.17 -36.95
CA ILE A 21 -26.78 16.57 -35.94
C ILE A 21 -25.66 17.57 -35.79
N GLY A 22 -25.82 18.46 -34.80
CA GLY A 22 -24.92 19.56 -34.54
C GLY A 22 -23.56 19.00 -34.13
N PHE A 23 -22.73 18.70 -35.12
CA PHE A 23 -21.28 18.67 -34.99
C PHE A 23 -20.79 20.10 -34.77
N ARG A 24 -21.29 20.76 -33.71
CA ARG A 24 -20.49 21.79 -33.09
C ARG A 24 -19.24 21.05 -32.65
N PRO A 25 -18.03 21.45 -33.09
CA PRO A 25 -16.84 20.96 -32.43
C PRO A 25 -17.04 21.33 -30.96
N SER A 26 -17.31 20.34 -30.11
CA SER A 26 -17.04 20.54 -28.71
C SER A 26 -15.56 20.87 -28.70
N LEU A 27 -15.23 22.09 -28.32
CA LEU A 27 -13.90 22.35 -27.82
C LEU A 27 -13.82 21.42 -26.61
N ALA A 28 -13.31 20.21 -26.83
CA ALA A 28 -12.88 19.34 -25.76
C ALA A 28 -11.96 20.24 -24.96
N HIS A 29 -12.40 20.66 -23.78
CA HIS A 29 -11.55 21.37 -22.85
C HIS A 29 -10.41 20.39 -22.62
N ALA A 30 -9.27 20.61 -23.28
CA ALA A 30 -8.12 19.75 -23.20
C ALA A 30 -7.50 20.03 -21.83
N GLU A 31 -8.22 19.61 -20.80
CA GLU A 31 -7.71 19.55 -19.45
C GLU A 31 -6.44 18.72 -19.53
N PRO A 32 -5.32 19.24 -19.03
CA PRO A 32 -4.09 18.49 -19.01
C PRO A 32 -4.31 17.16 -18.29
N LEU A 33 -3.64 16.11 -18.78
CA LEU A 33 -3.68 14.81 -18.11
C LEU A 33 -3.33 14.98 -16.63
N LYS A 34 -4.02 14.25 -15.75
CA LYS A 34 -3.77 14.27 -14.30
C LYS A 34 -2.28 14.07 -13.96
N ILE A 35 -1.61 13.26 -14.77
CA ILE A 35 -0.19 12.87 -14.66
C ILE A 35 0.77 13.85 -15.35
N GLN A 36 0.29 14.94 -15.94
CA GLN A 36 1.17 15.93 -16.57
C GLN A 36 2.18 16.47 -15.55
N TYR A 37 3.46 16.47 -15.93
CA TYR A 37 4.59 16.84 -15.08
C TYR A 37 4.79 15.97 -13.82
N ALA A 38 4.17 14.79 -13.76
CA ALA A 38 4.45 13.83 -12.71
C ALA A 38 5.74 13.05 -13.04
N LYS A 39 6.49 12.71 -12.00
CA LYS A 39 7.58 11.74 -12.07
C LYS A 39 7.01 10.34 -11.88
N GLU A 40 7.30 9.45 -12.81
CA GLU A 40 6.93 8.04 -12.74
C GLU A 40 8.01 7.21 -12.03
N THR A 41 7.56 6.29 -11.20
CA THR A 41 8.38 5.26 -10.54
C THR A 41 7.59 3.97 -10.50
N THR A 42 8.25 2.84 -10.59
CA THR A 42 7.61 1.52 -10.46
C THR A 42 7.64 1.03 -9.01
N THR A 43 6.63 0.25 -8.63
CA THR A 43 6.53 -0.44 -7.33
C THR A 43 5.80 -1.76 -7.49
N ILE A 44 5.78 -2.57 -6.43
CA ILE A 44 5.06 -3.84 -6.38
C ILE A 44 3.82 -3.72 -5.50
N CYS A 45 2.73 -4.33 -5.95
CA CYS A 45 1.47 -4.41 -5.21
C CYS A 45 1.68 -5.10 -3.83
N PRO A 46 1.34 -4.44 -2.70
CA PRO A 46 1.62 -4.94 -1.35
C PRO A 46 0.51 -5.84 -0.79
N TYR A 47 -0.38 -6.37 -1.64
CA TYR A 47 -1.54 -7.15 -1.21
C TYR A 47 -1.25 -8.66 -1.19
N CYS A 48 -1.60 -9.36 -2.25
CA CYS A 48 -1.38 -10.81 -2.34
C CYS A 48 -0.03 -11.13 -3.01
N SER A 49 0.36 -12.40 -2.96
CA SER A 49 1.64 -12.90 -3.48
C SER A 49 1.76 -12.98 -5.00
N VAL A 50 0.83 -12.39 -5.77
CA VAL A 50 0.93 -12.35 -7.24
C VAL A 50 2.08 -11.46 -7.69
N GLY A 51 2.37 -10.38 -6.96
CA GLY A 51 3.50 -9.48 -7.28
C GLY A 51 3.25 -8.59 -8.50
N CYS A 52 2.02 -8.10 -8.70
CA CYS A 52 1.72 -7.17 -9.80
C CYS A 52 2.59 -5.91 -9.72
N SER A 53 3.19 -5.50 -10.85
CA SER A 53 3.91 -4.23 -10.98
C SER A 53 2.93 -3.07 -11.21
N ILE A 54 3.24 -1.94 -10.59
CA ILE A 54 2.43 -0.72 -10.54
C ILE A 54 3.32 0.47 -10.89
N ILE A 55 2.80 1.36 -11.75
CA ILE A 55 3.37 2.69 -11.96
C ILE A 55 2.75 3.65 -10.95
N VAL A 56 3.61 4.39 -10.25
CA VAL A 56 3.24 5.45 -9.32
C VAL A 56 3.68 6.78 -9.92
N SER A 57 2.72 7.65 -10.20
CA SER A 57 2.99 9.01 -10.68
C SER A 57 2.98 9.98 -9.49
N THR A 58 4.09 10.69 -9.29
CA THR A 58 4.29 11.62 -8.16
C THR A 58 4.51 13.05 -8.63
N ARG A 59 3.94 14.02 -7.93
CA ARG A 59 4.14 15.45 -8.20
C ARG A 59 4.20 16.21 -6.89
N ASN A 60 5.22 17.06 -6.70
CA ASN A 60 5.43 17.83 -5.47
C ASN A 60 5.41 16.96 -4.20
N GLY A 61 6.05 15.79 -4.25
CA GLY A 61 6.12 14.84 -3.13
C GLY A 61 4.82 14.10 -2.82
N LYS A 62 3.75 14.28 -3.60
CA LYS A 62 2.47 13.58 -3.44
C LYS A 62 2.23 12.59 -4.56
N VAL A 63 1.66 11.44 -4.23
CA VAL A 63 1.16 10.47 -5.21
C VAL A 63 -0.09 11.04 -5.87
N VAL A 64 -0.07 11.24 -7.19
CA VAL A 64 -1.21 11.79 -7.95
C VAL A 64 -1.93 10.72 -8.77
N ASN A 65 -1.28 9.61 -9.11
CA ASN A 65 -1.90 8.47 -9.78
C ASN A 65 -1.17 7.18 -9.44
N THR A 66 -1.89 6.06 -9.51
CA THR A 66 -1.31 4.71 -9.51
C THR A 66 -2.08 3.84 -10.48
N GLU A 67 -1.38 3.09 -11.31
CA GLU A 67 -1.98 2.17 -12.27
C GLU A 67 -1.08 0.97 -12.53
N GLY A 68 -1.58 -0.05 -13.23
CA GLY A 68 -0.79 -1.23 -13.53
C GLY A 68 0.29 -0.92 -14.55
N ASP A 69 1.48 -1.49 -14.35
CA ASP A 69 2.59 -1.37 -15.28
C ASP A 69 2.35 -2.25 -16.53
N PRO A 70 2.21 -1.66 -17.74
CA PRO A 70 1.99 -2.40 -18.98
C PRO A 70 3.18 -3.28 -19.38
N ASP A 71 4.40 -2.93 -18.95
CA ASP A 71 5.63 -3.67 -19.27
C ASP A 71 5.84 -4.88 -18.36
N SER A 72 5.01 -5.01 -17.32
CA SER A 72 5.06 -6.13 -16.39
C SER A 72 4.81 -7.47 -17.08
N PRO A 73 5.71 -8.46 -16.92
CA PRO A 73 5.49 -9.80 -17.47
C PRO A 73 4.36 -10.55 -16.76
N ILE A 74 3.99 -10.13 -15.54
CA ILE A 74 2.99 -10.80 -14.70
C ILE A 74 1.59 -10.28 -15.03
N ASN A 75 1.38 -8.98 -14.93
CA ASN A 75 0.05 -8.38 -14.99
C ASN A 75 -0.22 -7.56 -16.25
N ARG A 76 0.79 -7.18 -17.06
CA ARG A 76 0.63 -6.42 -18.32
C ARG A 76 -0.35 -5.25 -18.21
N GLY A 77 -0.23 -4.46 -17.16
CA GLY A 77 -1.09 -3.30 -16.87
C GLY A 77 -2.39 -3.61 -16.12
N SER A 78 -2.78 -4.88 -15.98
CA SER A 78 -4.00 -5.24 -15.24
C SER A 78 -3.80 -5.14 -13.72
N LEU A 79 -4.85 -4.74 -13.01
CA LEU A 79 -4.91 -4.77 -11.55
C LEU A 79 -6.29 -5.24 -11.09
N CYS A 80 -6.34 -6.04 -10.03
CA CYS A 80 -7.60 -6.32 -9.33
C CYS A 80 -8.06 -5.08 -8.55
N THR A 81 -9.29 -5.11 -8.02
CA THR A 81 -9.86 -3.97 -7.25
C THR A 81 -8.99 -3.48 -6.10
N LYS A 82 -8.27 -4.39 -5.42
CA LYS A 82 -7.32 -4.04 -4.35
C LYS A 82 -6.11 -3.27 -4.90
N GLY A 83 -5.47 -3.81 -5.95
CA GLY A 83 -4.31 -3.16 -6.57
C GLY A 83 -4.67 -1.82 -7.21
N GLY A 84 -5.81 -1.75 -7.90
CA GLY A 84 -6.30 -0.53 -8.55
C GLY A 84 -6.70 0.57 -7.57
N SER A 85 -6.97 0.24 -6.30
CA SER A 85 -7.29 1.22 -5.27
C SER A 85 -6.09 1.69 -4.43
N ILE A 86 -4.86 1.26 -4.75
CA ILE A 86 -3.67 1.55 -3.94
C ILE A 86 -3.38 3.05 -3.79
N TYR A 87 -3.78 3.89 -4.76
CA TYR A 87 -3.75 5.35 -4.66
C TYR A 87 -4.42 5.86 -3.37
N GLN A 88 -5.53 5.23 -2.97
CA GLN A 88 -6.31 5.59 -1.78
C GLN A 88 -5.62 5.18 -0.47
N MET A 89 -4.64 4.29 -0.52
CA MET A 89 -3.84 3.93 0.66
C MET A 89 -2.78 4.99 0.94
N ALA A 90 -2.15 5.52 -0.11
CA ALA A 90 -1.18 6.61 0.01
C ALA A 90 -1.86 7.94 0.36
N ASN A 91 -3.01 8.23 -0.26
CA ASN A 91 -3.80 9.43 -0.03
C ASN A 91 -5.06 9.12 0.79
N ASN A 92 -4.88 8.84 2.08
CA ASN A 92 -5.97 8.52 2.99
C ASN A 92 -5.97 9.46 4.21
N GLU A 93 -7.11 10.11 4.49
CA GLU A 93 -7.27 10.95 5.68
C GLU A 93 -7.30 10.14 6.98
N ASN A 94 -7.63 8.85 6.92
CA ASN A 94 -7.64 7.97 8.08
C ASN A 94 -6.25 7.40 8.43
N ARG A 95 -5.20 7.74 7.67
CA ARG A 95 -3.84 7.24 7.94
C ARG A 95 -3.28 7.92 9.19
N LEU A 96 -2.78 7.12 10.12
CA LEU A 96 -2.12 7.64 11.32
C LEU A 96 -0.83 8.39 10.92
N GLY A 97 -0.74 9.67 11.29
CA GLY A 97 0.42 10.52 10.99
C GLY A 97 1.41 10.65 12.16
N LYS A 98 1.01 10.27 13.37
CA LYS A 98 1.81 10.40 14.60
C LYS A 98 1.66 9.18 15.51
N PRO A 99 2.64 8.91 16.38
CA PRO A 99 2.50 7.92 17.44
C PRO A 99 1.35 8.28 18.39
N LEU A 100 0.64 7.23 18.85
CA LEU A 100 -0.45 7.35 19.80
C LEU A 100 -0.15 6.50 21.03
N TYR A 101 -0.35 7.07 22.21
CA TYR A 101 -0.18 6.41 23.50
C TYR A 101 -1.51 6.26 24.22
N ARG A 102 -1.70 5.10 24.87
CA ARG A 102 -2.82 4.81 25.76
C ARG A 102 -2.28 4.34 27.10
N ALA A 103 -2.55 5.11 28.14
CA ALA A 103 -2.14 4.77 29.50
C ALA A 103 -2.92 3.56 30.03
N PRO A 104 -2.38 2.83 31.02
CA PRO A 104 -3.12 1.78 31.72
C PRO A 104 -4.47 2.32 32.21
N TYR A 105 -5.54 1.54 31.97
CA TYR A 105 -6.93 1.86 32.32
C TYR A 105 -7.54 3.09 31.60
N ALA A 106 -6.83 3.75 30.68
CA ALA A 106 -7.41 4.83 29.89
C ALA A 106 -8.36 4.31 28.80
N THR A 107 -9.33 5.12 28.41
CA THR A 107 -10.27 4.85 27.31
C THR A 107 -9.88 5.57 26.01
N GLU A 108 -9.02 6.58 26.09
CA GLU A 108 -8.67 7.47 24.98
C GLU A 108 -7.19 7.37 24.58
N TRP A 109 -6.92 7.68 23.31
CA TRP A 109 -5.56 7.81 22.77
C TRP A 109 -5.05 9.25 22.91
N LYS A 110 -3.74 9.39 23.12
CA LYS A 110 -3.05 10.69 23.14
C LYS A 110 -1.94 10.70 22.11
N GLU A 111 -1.83 11.76 21.32
CA GLU A 111 -0.67 11.98 20.46
C GLU A 111 0.59 12.20 21.31
N VAL A 112 1.68 11.57 20.91
CA VAL A 112 2.99 11.68 21.58
C VAL A 112 4.12 11.77 20.56
N ASP A 113 5.25 12.29 20.99
CA ASP A 113 6.43 12.43 20.12
C ASP A 113 7.10 11.07 19.85
N TRP A 114 7.80 10.98 18.72
CA TRP A 114 8.55 9.80 18.32
C TRP A 114 9.66 9.44 19.31
N GLU A 115 10.43 10.43 19.77
CA GLU A 115 11.53 10.20 20.72
C GLU A 115 11.01 9.58 22.03
N TRP A 116 10.00 10.22 22.62
CA TRP A 116 9.34 9.72 23.83
C TRP A 116 8.77 8.31 23.62
N THR A 117 8.20 8.03 22.46
CA THR A 117 7.62 6.72 22.12
C THR A 117 8.69 5.64 22.09
N LEU A 118 9.80 5.89 21.41
CA LEU A 118 10.90 4.93 21.27
C LEU A 118 11.58 4.67 22.61
N ASP A 119 11.84 5.71 23.40
CA ASP A 119 12.38 5.60 24.76
C ASP A 119 11.45 4.74 25.64
N ARG A 120 10.15 5.02 25.60
CA ARG A 120 9.18 4.30 26.43
C ARG A 120 9.07 2.83 26.04
N ILE A 121 9.14 2.50 24.75
CA ILE A 121 9.17 1.11 24.27
C ILE A 121 10.47 0.44 24.72
N ALA A 122 11.62 1.10 24.54
CA ALA A 122 12.92 0.56 24.93
C ALA A 122 13.01 0.27 26.43
N GLU A 123 12.52 1.17 27.29
CA GLU A 123 12.41 0.97 28.74
C GLU A 123 11.60 -0.30 29.08
N ASN A 124 10.43 -0.46 28.46
CA ASN A 124 9.55 -1.60 28.71
C ASN A 124 10.16 -2.91 28.21
N VAL A 125 10.77 -2.91 27.02
CA VAL A 125 11.49 -4.06 26.46
C VAL A 125 12.63 -4.46 27.38
N LYS A 126 13.47 -3.50 27.80
CA LYS A 126 14.57 -3.76 28.72
C LYS A 126 14.08 -4.33 30.04
N LYS A 127 13.07 -3.70 30.66
CA LYS A 127 12.49 -4.16 31.93
C LYS A 127 11.94 -5.59 31.83
N SER A 128 11.21 -5.91 30.76
CA SER A 128 10.66 -7.26 30.56
C SER A 128 11.76 -8.29 30.34
N ARG A 129 12.74 -7.95 29.48
CA ARG A 129 13.88 -8.81 29.19
C ARG A 129 14.68 -9.10 30.46
N ASP A 130 15.10 -8.08 31.20
CA ASP A 130 15.92 -8.24 32.41
C ASP A 130 15.22 -9.11 33.47
N LYS A 131 13.88 -9.00 33.58
CA LYS A 131 13.08 -9.81 34.51
C LYS A 131 12.92 -11.28 34.07
N SER A 132 12.97 -11.57 32.77
CA SER A 132 12.59 -12.87 32.21
C SER A 132 13.70 -13.59 31.44
N PHE A 133 14.90 -13.01 31.37
CA PHE A 133 16.05 -13.61 30.73
C PHE A 133 16.56 -14.81 31.52
N ARG A 134 16.80 -15.92 30.81
CA ARG A 134 17.38 -17.15 31.32
C ARG A 134 18.64 -17.46 30.54
N ALA A 135 19.78 -17.47 31.23
CA ALA A 135 21.04 -17.91 30.65
C ALA A 135 21.04 -19.43 30.42
N THR A 136 20.53 -20.19 31.39
CA THR A 136 20.38 -21.64 31.35
C THR A 136 18.94 -22.09 31.53
N ASN A 137 18.59 -23.26 31.00
CA ASN A 137 17.30 -23.90 31.28
C ASN A 137 17.36 -24.74 32.58
N ASP A 138 16.25 -25.39 32.93
CA ASP A 138 16.11 -26.20 34.14
C ASP A 138 17.03 -27.45 34.15
N LYS A 139 17.60 -27.81 33.00
CA LYS A 139 18.59 -28.90 32.85
C LYS A 139 20.04 -28.40 32.92
N GLY A 140 20.25 -27.10 33.10
CA GLY A 140 21.59 -26.47 33.13
C GLY A 140 22.19 -26.22 31.74
N GLU A 141 21.46 -26.41 30.66
CA GLU A 141 21.94 -26.16 29.29
C GLU A 141 21.85 -24.66 28.96
N VAL A 142 22.82 -24.12 28.25
CA VAL A 142 22.83 -22.71 27.83
C VAL A 142 21.74 -22.47 26.78
N VAL A 143 20.87 -21.49 27.06
CA VAL A 143 19.76 -21.10 26.16
C VAL A 143 19.73 -19.61 25.84
N ASN A 144 20.25 -18.73 26.71
CA ASN A 144 20.35 -17.28 26.50
C ASN A 144 19.10 -16.64 25.87
N ARG A 145 17.93 -16.87 26.48
CA ARG A 145 16.64 -16.43 25.93
C ARG A 145 15.79 -15.67 26.94
N THR A 146 14.82 -14.91 26.43
CA THR A 146 13.76 -14.26 27.21
C THR A 146 12.41 -14.79 26.75
N GLU A 147 11.58 -15.21 27.70
CA GLU A 147 10.21 -15.71 27.46
C GLU A 147 9.15 -14.69 27.87
N GLY A 148 9.53 -13.51 28.39
CA GLY A 148 8.61 -12.44 28.77
C GLY A 148 8.16 -11.51 27.63
N ILE A 149 8.54 -11.81 26.39
CA ILE A 149 8.21 -11.00 25.21
C ILE A 149 7.89 -11.97 24.05
N ALA A 150 6.84 -11.67 23.30
CA ALA A 150 6.51 -12.35 22.06
C ALA A 150 6.32 -11.33 20.94
N SER A 151 6.60 -11.74 19.70
CA SER A 151 6.35 -10.96 18.50
C SER A 151 5.47 -11.75 17.54
N VAL A 152 4.46 -11.07 16.99
CA VAL A 152 3.71 -11.52 15.82
C VAL A 152 4.08 -10.55 14.71
N GLY A 153 4.83 -11.03 13.71
CA GLY A 153 5.65 -10.22 12.80
C GLY A 153 4.85 -9.44 11.79
N SER A 154 5.35 -9.39 10.55
CA SER A 154 4.45 -9.29 9.40
C SER A 154 5.09 -9.80 8.10
N ALA A 155 4.33 -10.54 7.30
CA ALA A 155 4.60 -10.85 5.89
C ALA A 155 4.39 -9.65 4.94
N ALA A 156 3.95 -8.51 5.48
CA ALA A 156 3.71 -7.28 4.72
C ALA A 156 4.86 -6.26 4.81
N LEU A 157 5.96 -6.62 5.48
CA LEU A 157 7.19 -5.82 5.47
C LEU A 157 8.04 -6.19 4.26
N ASP A 158 9.00 -5.33 3.93
CA ASP A 158 10.01 -5.66 2.93
C ASP A 158 10.88 -6.84 3.40
N ASN A 159 11.52 -7.55 2.47
CA ASN A 159 12.35 -8.70 2.82
C ASN A 159 13.54 -8.30 3.70
N GLU A 160 14.14 -7.15 3.40
CA GLU A 160 15.25 -6.57 4.15
C GLU A 160 14.81 -6.19 5.57
N GLU A 161 13.62 -5.60 5.70
CA GLU A 161 13.01 -5.27 6.99
C GLU A 161 12.70 -6.54 7.79
N CYS A 162 12.11 -7.56 7.15
CA CYS A 162 11.86 -8.87 7.78
C CYS A 162 13.14 -9.46 8.34
N PHE A 163 14.23 -9.41 7.57
CA PHE A 163 15.52 -9.95 7.98
C PHE A 163 16.12 -9.19 9.16
N VAL A 164 16.12 -7.85 9.11
CA VAL A 164 16.61 -7.01 10.21
C VAL A 164 15.76 -7.19 11.45
N TYR A 165 14.43 -7.21 11.31
CA TYR A 165 13.49 -7.41 12.40
C TYR A 165 13.70 -8.76 13.10
N GLN A 166 13.84 -9.84 12.32
CA GLN A 166 14.13 -11.18 12.83
C GLN A 166 15.42 -11.22 13.66
N LYS A 167 16.48 -10.56 13.17
CA LYS A 167 17.77 -10.47 13.87
C LYS A 167 17.67 -9.64 15.13
N PHE A 168 16.96 -8.51 15.08
CA PHE A 168 16.73 -7.66 16.23
C PHE A 168 16.04 -8.42 17.37
N LEU A 169 14.94 -9.13 17.08
CA LEU A 169 14.21 -9.92 18.07
C LEU A 169 15.07 -11.04 18.68
N ARG A 170 15.83 -11.77 17.84
CA ARG A 170 16.75 -12.81 18.33
C ARG A 170 17.94 -12.23 19.11
N GLY A 171 18.43 -11.05 18.73
CA GLY A 171 19.46 -10.32 19.47
C GLY A 171 19.00 -9.92 20.88
N LEU A 172 17.72 -9.64 21.05
CA LEU A 172 17.10 -9.46 22.36
C LEU A 172 16.88 -10.78 23.13
N GLY A 173 17.02 -11.93 22.47
CA GLY A 173 16.85 -13.27 23.05
C GLY A 173 15.43 -13.82 22.93
N LEU A 174 14.55 -13.25 22.11
CA LEU A 174 13.18 -13.76 21.95
C LEU A 174 13.19 -15.12 21.24
N VAL A 175 12.27 -15.99 21.66
CA VAL A 175 11.97 -17.29 21.03
C VAL A 175 10.54 -17.41 20.52
N TYR A 176 9.61 -16.64 21.08
CA TYR A 176 8.22 -16.56 20.60
C TYR A 176 8.12 -15.54 19.47
N ILE A 177 8.51 -15.96 18.27
CA ILE A 177 8.53 -15.13 17.06
C ILE A 177 7.71 -15.83 15.98
N GLU A 178 6.49 -15.35 15.77
CA GLU A 178 5.50 -15.93 14.86
C GLU A 178 5.02 -14.88 13.85
N HIS A 179 4.31 -15.29 12.78
CA HIS A 179 3.70 -14.36 11.80
C HIS A 179 2.64 -15.09 10.95
N GLN A 180 2.11 -14.42 9.93
CA GLN A 180 1.05 -14.93 9.05
C GLN A 180 1.30 -16.34 8.49
N ALA A 181 2.53 -16.69 8.10
CA ALA A 181 2.79 -18.00 7.47
C ALA A 181 2.75 -19.21 8.42
N ARG A 182 2.42 -19.00 9.71
CA ARG A 182 2.13 -20.11 10.63
C ARG A 182 0.80 -20.81 10.26
N ILE A 183 -0.14 -20.06 9.68
CA ILE A 183 -1.47 -20.53 9.25
C ILE A 183 -1.41 -20.85 7.77
#